data_AF-A0ABD3LYG4-F1
#
_entry.id   AF-A0ABD3LYG4-F1
#
_cell.length_a   1.000
_cell.length_b   1.000
_cell.length_c   1.000
_cell.angle_alpha   90.00
_cell.angle_beta   90.00
_cell.angle_gamma   90.00
#
_symmetry.space_group_name_H-M   'P 1'
#
loop_
_entity.id
_entity.type
_entity.pdbx_description
1 polymer ?
#
loop_
_entity_poly.entity_id
_entity_poly.type
_entity_poly.pdbx_seq_one_letter_code
_entity_poly.pdbx_strand_id
1 'polypeptide(L)'
;MRFPRLATTAFITASPSSRVPFHSLAPIAVAATSLSPSRNHRHSHLLSRPSSILFFSTLFTAQPYHPNSSTVAAAAASSEQQKEESEAAASPGNCDANLSSKSTKTESATTTIEEDMNSSFLPDPKYPGTAVQRLHAVHQRVAILANDGSLNESWENVRRRLLWAGGLRDLPHATPGMGYTGHSFNDYNHVDLTTMNDESSDNLNDGSVKGIAVGNRLGPGIRIASLPELGPGGSWSTCAIGCHTDPPRDVAHIQFRSRVAFKLVWVPNANYDTFVLVDDDGKLLAVGTPSDGPGALPPRRERERNYQIMKGSKYATVAESLAAASLLDANNETQSKTQ
;
A
#
# COMPACT_ATOMS: atom_id res chain seq x y z
N MET A 1 -11.40 44.44 -53.27
CA MET A 1 -9.98 44.86 -53.40
C MET A 1 -9.10 43.67 -53.05
N ARG A 2 -8.22 43.29 -53.98
CA ARG A 2 -6.99 42.46 -53.89
C ARG A 2 -6.95 41.22 -52.96
N PHE A 3 -7.05 40.04 -53.60
CA PHE A 3 -6.16 38.89 -53.31
C PHE A 3 -4.74 39.19 -53.81
N PRO A 4 -3.67 38.63 -53.20
CA PRO A 4 -3.01 37.40 -53.72
C PRO A 4 -2.39 36.54 -52.57
N ARG A 5 -1.74 35.37 -52.71
CA ARG A 5 -1.37 34.43 -53.77
C ARG A 5 -0.97 33.11 -53.07
N LEU A 6 -1.28 31.98 -53.70
CA LEU A 6 -0.65 30.68 -53.48
C LEU A 6 0.83 30.70 -53.92
N ALA A 7 1.67 29.90 -53.25
CA ALA A 7 2.88 29.33 -53.84
C ALA A 7 3.15 27.92 -53.27
N THR A 8 2.87 26.95 -54.12
CA THR A 8 3.30 25.54 -54.13
C THR A 8 4.82 25.44 -54.39
N THR A 9 5.47 24.33 -53.97
CA THR A 9 6.50 23.50 -54.68
C THR A 9 7.32 22.71 -53.62
N ALA A 10 7.09 21.40 -53.43
CA ALA A 10 7.72 20.22 -54.08
C ALA A 10 9.19 20.02 -53.61
N PHE A 11 9.61 18.93 -52.94
CA PHE A 11 9.75 17.48 -53.28
C PHE A 11 11.25 17.11 -53.14
N ILE A 12 11.55 15.80 -53.00
CA ILE A 12 12.86 15.11 -53.19
C ILE A 12 13.77 15.05 -51.94
N THR A 13 14.41 13.96 -51.50
CA THR A 13 14.36 12.49 -51.70
C THR A 13 15.33 11.86 -50.66
N ALA A 14 15.20 10.54 -50.45
CA ALA A 14 16.29 9.58 -50.18
C ALA A 14 16.84 9.41 -48.75
N SER A 15 16.44 8.30 -48.12
CA SER A 15 17.37 7.38 -47.42
C SER A 15 18.28 6.69 -48.45
N PRO A 16 19.51 6.22 -48.13
CA PRO A 16 19.65 4.94 -47.42
C PRO A 16 20.91 4.76 -46.53
N SER A 17 20.78 3.81 -45.59
CA SER A 17 21.74 2.74 -45.24
C SER A 17 23.24 3.05 -45.12
N SER A 18 23.80 2.77 -43.95
CA SER A 18 24.95 1.85 -43.90
C SER A 18 25.00 1.04 -42.59
N ARG A 19 24.98 -0.28 -42.78
CA ARG A 19 25.43 -1.31 -41.83
C ARG A 19 26.95 -1.28 -41.73
N VAL A 20 27.52 -1.63 -40.59
CA VAL A 20 28.57 -2.67 -40.47
C VAL A 20 28.78 -3.09 -38.99
N PRO A 21 29.29 -4.32 -38.72
CA PRO A 21 28.95 -5.13 -37.56
C PRO A 21 30.17 -5.69 -36.76
N PHE A 22 29.90 -6.55 -35.77
CA PHE A 22 30.79 -7.49 -35.02
C PHE A 22 31.81 -6.87 -34.05
N HIS A 23 32.12 -7.41 -32.86
CA HIS A 23 32.31 -8.79 -32.39
C HIS A 23 31.85 -8.93 -30.92
N SER A 24 31.08 -9.93 -30.48
CA SER A 24 31.41 -11.34 -30.17
C SER A 24 32.71 -11.56 -29.40
N LEU A 25 32.63 -11.68 -28.07
CA LEU A 25 33.60 -12.39 -27.24
C LEU A 25 32.83 -13.25 -26.23
N ALA A 26 32.97 -14.57 -26.39
CA ALA A 26 32.52 -15.59 -25.47
C ALA A 26 33.52 -15.76 -24.30
N PRO A 27 33.09 -16.34 -23.15
CA PRO A 27 33.87 -16.38 -21.93
C PRO A 27 34.93 -17.49 -21.91
N ILE A 28 36.04 -17.20 -21.23
CA ILE A 28 37.12 -18.13 -20.91
C ILE A 28 36.67 -19.04 -19.75
N ALA A 29 36.68 -20.35 -20.00
CA ALA A 29 36.57 -21.39 -18.99
C ALA A 29 37.92 -21.58 -18.29
N VAL A 30 37.92 -21.63 -16.96
CA VAL A 30 39.05 -22.12 -16.16
C VAL A 30 38.57 -23.35 -15.39
N ALA A 31 39.11 -24.50 -15.77
CA ALA A 31 38.99 -25.74 -15.03
C ALA A 31 40.02 -25.75 -13.89
N ALA A 32 39.59 -26.12 -12.68
CA ALA A 32 40.46 -26.51 -11.59
C ALA A 32 40.01 -27.90 -11.09
N THR A 33 40.96 -28.82 -11.10
CA THR A 33 40.83 -30.23 -10.71
C THR A 33 41.32 -30.46 -9.27
N SER A 34 40.74 -31.48 -8.63
CA SER A 34 41.33 -32.30 -7.55
C SER A 34 41.39 -31.62 -6.15
N LEU A 35 41.19 -32.25 -4.99
CA LEU A 35 41.11 -33.65 -4.55
C LEU A 35 40.47 -33.66 -3.14
N SER A 36 39.64 -34.66 -2.85
CA SER A 36 39.20 -35.01 -1.49
C SER A 36 40.36 -35.59 -0.66
N PRO A 37 40.24 -35.61 0.67
CA PRO A 37 40.35 -36.90 1.33
C PRO A 37 39.24 -37.18 2.36
N SER A 38 38.78 -38.42 2.28
CA SER A 38 38.00 -39.16 3.27
C SER A 38 38.85 -39.51 4.49
N ARG A 39 38.29 -39.41 5.70
CA ARG A 39 38.68 -40.28 6.82
C ARG A 39 37.53 -40.51 7.80
N ASN A 40 37.06 -41.75 7.80
CA ASN A 40 36.24 -42.37 8.86
C ASN A 40 37.03 -42.46 10.18
N HIS A 41 36.40 -42.26 11.35
CA HIS A 41 35.87 -43.35 12.20
C HIS A 41 35.51 -42.92 13.65
N ARG A 42 34.35 -43.44 14.10
CA ARG A 42 34.00 -44.01 15.42
C ARG A 42 33.52 -43.12 16.59
N HIS A 43 32.23 -43.35 16.88
CA HIS A 43 31.60 -43.71 18.16
C HIS A 43 32.07 -43.08 19.47
N SER A 44 31.14 -42.41 20.17
CA SER A 44 30.61 -42.92 21.45
C SER A 44 29.39 -42.12 21.93
N HIS A 45 28.52 -42.83 22.63
CA HIS A 45 27.29 -42.38 23.29
C HIS A 45 27.58 -41.36 24.40
N LEU A 46 26.64 -40.45 24.68
CA LEU A 46 26.01 -40.30 26.01
C LEU A 46 24.96 -39.18 26.04
N LEU A 47 24.02 -39.39 26.96
CA LEU A 47 22.76 -38.70 27.23
C LEU A 47 22.94 -37.26 27.76
N SER A 48 21.82 -36.52 27.75
CA SER A 48 21.34 -35.63 28.82
C SER A 48 21.20 -34.12 28.51
N ARG A 49 19.93 -33.77 28.24
CA ARG A 49 19.15 -32.62 28.75
C ARG A 49 19.40 -31.19 28.23
N PRO A 50 18.33 -30.36 28.22
CA PRO A 50 18.28 -29.08 27.54
C PRO A 50 18.74 -27.95 28.46
N SER A 51 19.30 -26.89 27.89
CA SER A 51 19.48 -25.62 28.61
C SER A 51 19.40 -24.44 27.65
N SER A 52 18.43 -23.59 27.97
CA SER A 52 18.52 -22.13 27.94
C SER A 52 18.58 -21.45 26.56
N ILE A 53 17.38 -21.06 26.12
CA ILE A 53 17.15 -19.96 25.19
C ILE A 53 17.70 -18.68 25.85
N LEU A 54 18.82 -18.18 25.34
CA LEU A 54 19.31 -16.84 25.63
C LEU A 54 18.47 -15.84 24.82
N PHE A 55 17.58 -15.13 25.51
CA PHE A 55 16.97 -13.89 25.02
C PHE A 55 18.06 -12.80 24.96
N PHE A 56 18.45 -12.40 23.74
CA PHE A 56 19.17 -11.14 23.54
C PHE A 56 18.16 -10.00 23.66
N SER A 57 18.02 -9.43 24.86
CA SER A 57 17.43 -8.11 25.06
C SER A 57 18.44 -7.05 24.64
N THR A 58 18.18 -6.37 23.53
CA THR A 58 18.86 -5.11 23.20
C THR A 58 18.30 -4.01 24.11
N LEU A 59 19.10 -3.65 25.13
CA LEU A 59 18.92 -2.44 25.94
C LEU A 59 19.14 -1.22 25.05
N PHE A 60 18.09 -0.46 24.76
CA PHE A 60 18.22 0.94 24.33
C PHE A 60 18.42 1.81 25.58
N THR A 61 19.63 2.32 25.75
CA THR A 61 19.93 3.40 26.70
C THR A 61 19.33 4.71 26.19
N ALA A 62 18.28 5.20 26.85
CA ALA A 62 17.78 6.54 26.65
C ALA A 62 18.73 7.55 27.33
N GLN A 63 19.33 8.45 26.55
CA GLN A 63 19.96 9.66 27.09
C GLN A 63 18.91 10.76 27.33
N PRO A 64 19.02 11.54 28.41
CA PRO A 64 18.15 12.68 28.66
C PRO A 64 18.56 13.89 27.80
N TYR A 65 17.56 14.50 27.16
CA TYR A 65 17.70 15.74 26.37
C TYR A 65 17.54 16.95 27.30
N HIS A 66 18.56 17.81 27.38
CA HIS A 66 18.49 19.13 28.02
C HIS A 66 18.02 20.19 27.02
N PRO A 67 17.03 21.03 27.34
CA PRO A 67 16.70 22.20 26.51
C PRO A 67 17.55 23.40 26.93
N ASN A 68 18.34 23.92 26.00
CA ASN A 68 18.97 25.24 26.15
C ASN A 68 17.99 26.33 25.68
N SER A 69 17.68 27.20 26.63
CA SER A 69 17.01 28.48 26.46
C SER A 69 17.85 29.42 25.58
N SER A 70 17.21 30.09 24.62
CA SER A 70 17.74 31.32 24.01
C SER A 70 16.57 32.22 23.63
N THR A 71 16.42 33.22 24.48
CA THR A 71 15.61 34.42 24.34
C THR A 71 15.96 35.21 23.08
N VAL A 72 14.96 35.61 22.29
CA VAL A 72 15.06 36.79 21.45
C VAL A 72 13.83 37.65 21.71
N ALA A 73 14.08 38.82 22.31
CA ALA A 73 13.12 39.88 22.53
C ALA A 73 12.88 40.64 21.21
N ALA A 74 11.62 40.99 20.94
CA ALA A 74 11.28 42.06 20.01
C ALA A 74 10.32 43.01 20.72
N ALA A 75 10.80 44.23 20.92
CA ALA A 75 10.13 45.31 21.62
C ALA A 75 9.04 45.96 20.75
N ALA A 76 8.03 46.48 21.44
CA ALA A 76 6.98 47.32 20.92
C ALA A 76 7.48 48.73 20.55
N ALA A 77 6.82 49.36 19.58
CA ALA A 77 6.71 50.80 19.48
C ALA A 77 5.33 51.17 18.91
N SER A 78 4.68 52.12 19.57
CA SER A 78 3.34 52.65 19.40
C SER A 78 3.33 54.00 18.67
N SER A 79 2.23 54.31 17.98
CA SER A 79 1.54 55.64 17.99
C SER A 79 0.21 55.48 17.23
N GLU A 80 -0.98 55.61 17.87
CA GLU A 80 -1.79 56.84 18.01
C GLU A 80 -2.24 57.45 16.66
N GLN A 81 -3.46 57.92 16.38
CA GLN A 81 -4.80 57.94 17.01
C GLN A 81 -5.75 58.68 16.01
N GLN A 82 -7.05 58.80 16.35
CA GLN A 82 -8.19 59.56 15.73
C GLN A 82 -9.15 58.67 14.89
N LYS A 83 -10.40 58.32 15.29
CA LYS A 83 -11.58 59.05 15.86
C LYS A 83 -12.11 60.07 14.83
N GLU A 84 -13.32 60.02 14.28
CA GLU A 84 -14.73 60.06 14.76
C GLU A 84 -15.65 59.67 13.55
N GLU A 85 -16.98 59.51 13.54
CA GLU A 85 -18.09 59.21 14.46
C GLU A 85 -19.40 59.31 13.60
N SER A 86 -20.46 58.56 13.95
CA SER A 86 -21.90 58.78 13.62
C SER A 86 -22.35 58.63 12.13
N GLU A 87 -23.57 58.21 11.75
CA GLU A 87 -24.83 57.99 12.46
C GLU A 87 -25.82 57.13 11.62
N ALA A 88 -26.92 56.75 12.27
CA ALA A 88 -27.99 55.81 11.97
C ALA A 88 -28.87 56.03 10.70
N ALA A 89 -29.56 54.97 10.24
CA ALA A 89 -31.03 54.83 10.40
C ALA A 89 -31.67 53.65 9.60
N ALA A 90 -32.51 52.87 10.31
CA ALA A 90 -33.84 52.29 9.96
C ALA A 90 -34.06 51.56 8.59
N SER A 91 -34.32 50.24 8.56
CA SER A 91 -35.60 49.48 8.78
C SER A 91 -36.26 49.00 7.46
N PRO A 92 -37.24 48.06 7.42
CA PRO A 92 -37.11 46.80 6.67
C PRO A 92 -38.15 46.63 5.55
N GLY A 93 -37.93 45.70 4.62
CA GLY A 93 -38.87 45.36 3.56
C GLY A 93 -39.06 43.85 3.43
N ASN A 94 -40.17 43.36 3.98
CA ASN A 94 -40.72 42.03 3.74
C ASN A 94 -41.62 42.06 2.50
N CYS A 95 -41.55 41.04 1.63
CA CYS A 95 -42.67 40.68 0.76
C CYS A 95 -42.64 39.18 0.42
N ASP A 96 -43.48 38.43 1.12
CA ASP A 96 -44.00 37.14 0.68
C ASP A 96 -44.87 37.30 -0.57
N ALA A 97 -44.74 36.37 -1.52
CA ALA A 97 -45.81 36.06 -2.47
C ALA A 97 -45.83 34.56 -2.77
N ASN A 98 -46.80 33.92 -2.12
CA ASN A 98 -47.22 32.54 -2.31
C ASN A 98 -48.06 32.45 -3.59
N LEU A 99 -47.71 31.57 -4.54
CA LEU A 99 -48.56 31.25 -5.69
C LEU A 99 -48.55 29.74 -5.95
N SER A 100 -49.59 29.10 -5.42
CA SER A 100 -50.09 27.79 -5.82
C SER A 100 -50.73 27.88 -7.21
N SER A 101 -50.35 27.00 -8.15
CA SER A 101 -51.32 26.14 -8.83
C SER A 101 -50.70 25.17 -9.87
N LYS A 102 -51.20 23.93 -9.77
CA LYS A 102 -51.49 22.94 -10.83
C LYS A 102 -50.36 22.35 -11.69
N SER A 103 -49.93 21.17 -11.24
CA SER A 103 -50.08 19.87 -11.94
C SER A 103 -50.13 19.88 -13.47
N THR A 104 -49.01 19.49 -14.08
CA THR A 104 -48.99 18.68 -15.30
C THR A 104 -48.16 17.43 -15.06
N LYS A 105 -48.84 16.30 -15.24
CA LYS A 105 -48.37 14.93 -15.09
C LYS A 105 -47.51 14.60 -16.31
N THR A 106 -46.20 14.49 -16.13
CA THR A 106 -45.31 13.86 -17.10
C THR A 106 -44.49 12.83 -16.35
N GLU A 107 -44.90 11.57 -16.50
CA GLU A 107 -44.16 10.39 -16.03
C GLU A 107 -42.80 10.38 -16.74
N SER A 108 -41.75 10.78 -16.02
CA SER A 108 -40.37 10.51 -16.40
C SER A 108 -39.78 9.58 -15.36
N ALA A 109 -39.51 8.35 -15.78
CA ALA A 109 -38.76 7.37 -15.02
C ALA A 109 -37.35 7.91 -14.76
N THR A 110 -37.18 8.57 -13.62
CA THR A 110 -35.88 9.03 -13.12
C THR A 110 -35.90 8.84 -11.61
N THR A 111 -35.99 7.57 -11.23
CA THR A 111 -35.82 7.11 -9.86
C THR A 111 -34.78 6.02 -9.93
N THR A 112 -33.84 6.02 -8.98
CA THR A 112 -32.82 4.99 -8.67
C THR A 112 -31.39 5.09 -9.25
N ILE A 113 -30.78 6.28 -9.38
CA ILE A 113 -29.29 6.36 -9.47
C ILE A 113 -28.68 7.26 -8.40
N GLU A 114 -29.35 8.33 -7.97
CA GLU A 114 -28.74 9.28 -7.01
C GLU A 114 -28.75 8.82 -5.54
N GLU A 115 -29.70 7.98 -5.13
CA GLU A 115 -29.77 7.48 -3.74
C GLU A 115 -28.72 6.39 -3.44
N ASP A 116 -28.22 5.68 -4.47
CA ASP A 116 -27.25 4.58 -4.28
C ASP A 116 -25.82 5.10 -4.05
N MET A 117 -25.47 6.24 -4.64
CA MET A 117 -24.16 6.88 -4.40
C MET A 117 -24.05 7.50 -3.00
N ASN A 118 -25.15 7.96 -2.40
CA ASN A 118 -25.11 8.61 -1.08
C ASN A 118 -25.13 7.62 0.10
N SER A 119 -25.55 6.36 -0.12
CA SER A 119 -25.52 5.32 0.93
C SER A 119 -24.10 4.79 1.22
N SER A 120 -23.16 5.02 0.30
CA SER A 120 -21.79 4.50 0.33
C SER A 120 -20.79 5.26 1.22
N PHE A 121 -21.26 6.30 1.93
CA PHE A 121 -20.41 7.18 2.75
C PHE A 121 -20.69 7.10 4.26
N LEU A 122 -21.51 6.15 4.69
CA LEU A 122 -21.76 5.96 6.12
C LEU A 122 -20.50 5.45 6.82
N PRO A 123 -20.17 5.97 8.03
CA PRO A 123 -19.08 5.44 8.85
C PRO A 123 -19.26 3.94 9.08
N ASP A 124 -18.18 3.17 9.01
CA ASP A 124 -18.25 1.74 9.31
C ASP A 124 -18.50 1.55 10.83
N PRO A 125 -19.63 0.95 11.25
CA PRO A 125 -19.98 0.85 12.67
C PRO A 125 -19.07 -0.12 13.43
N LYS A 126 -18.48 -1.12 12.75
CA LYS A 126 -17.57 -2.09 13.35
C LYS A 126 -16.17 -1.49 13.49
N TYR A 127 -15.75 -0.72 12.50
CA TYR A 127 -14.43 -0.09 12.40
C TYR A 127 -14.57 1.42 12.13
N PRO A 128 -14.96 2.21 13.16
CA PRO A 128 -15.27 3.63 13.00
C PRO A 128 -14.07 4.49 12.58
N GLY A 129 -12.84 3.96 12.71
CA GLY A 129 -11.65 4.63 12.21
C GLY A 129 -11.44 4.49 10.71
N THR A 130 -12.26 3.70 10.00
CA THR A 130 -12.14 3.49 8.55
C THR A 130 -12.52 4.76 7.78
N ALA A 131 -11.64 5.23 6.89
CA ALA A 131 -11.99 6.19 5.86
C ALA A 131 -12.69 5.47 4.69
N VAL A 132 -14.02 5.28 4.80
CA VAL A 132 -14.81 4.46 3.86
C VAL A 132 -14.69 4.96 2.41
N GLN A 133 -14.81 6.27 2.17
CA GLN A 133 -14.61 6.85 0.83
C GLN A 133 -13.26 6.46 0.22
N ARG A 134 -12.19 6.56 1.02
CA ARG A 134 -10.82 6.24 0.61
C ARG A 134 -10.67 4.75 0.35
N LEU A 135 -11.27 3.89 1.18
CA LEU A 135 -11.30 2.43 0.98
C LEU A 135 -11.93 2.07 -0.38
N HIS A 136 -13.08 2.67 -0.72
CA HIS A 136 -13.74 2.45 -1.99
C HIS A 136 -12.87 2.90 -3.18
N ALA A 137 -12.23 4.07 -3.07
CA ALA A 137 -11.32 4.56 -4.09
C ALA A 137 -10.11 3.62 -4.30
N VAL A 138 -9.59 3.04 -3.21
CA VAL A 138 -8.54 2.01 -3.29
C VAL A 138 -9.04 0.78 -4.03
N HIS A 139 -10.22 0.25 -3.69
CA HIS A 139 -10.78 -0.92 -4.37
C HIS A 139 -10.97 -0.69 -5.87
N GLN A 140 -11.43 0.49 -6.27
CA GLN A 140 -11.52 0.89 -7.69
C GLN A 140 -10.14 0.85 -8.38
N ARG A 141 -9.08 1.35 -7.73
CA ARG A 141 -7.72 1.30 -8.28
C ARG A 141 -7.17 -0.13 -8.34
N VAL A 142 -7.42 -0.96 -7.33
CA VAL A 142 -7.03 -2.38 -7.36
C VAL A 142 -7.71 -3.12 -8.50
N ALA A 143 -8.98 -2.83 -8.78
CA ALA A 143 -9.69 -3.39 -9.92
C ALA A 143 -9.03 -2.98 -11.27
N ILE A 144 -8.49 -1.76 -11.38
CA ILE A 144 -7.70 -1.35 -12.56
C ILE A 144 -6.43 -2.21 -12.66
N LEU A 145 -5.68 -2.34 -11.57
CA LEU A 145 -4.42 -3.14 -11.56
C LEU A 145 -4.65 -4.61 -11.91
N ALA A 146 -5.80 -5.17 -11.48
CA ALA A 146 -6.16 -6.56 -11.78
C ALA A 146 -6.35 -6.82 -13.28
N ASN A 147 -6.66 -5.78 -14.07
CA ASN A 147 -7.02 -5.91 -15.48
C ASN A 147 -5.98 -5.32 -16.45
N ASP A 148 -5.11 -4.42 -16.00
CA ASP A 148 -4.14 -3.72 -16.87
C ASP A 148 -2.80 -4.46 -17.03
N GLY A 149 -2.63 -5.59 -16.34
CA GLY A 149 -1.42 -6.42 -16.39
C GLY A 149 -0.27 -5.90 -15.52
N SER A 150 -0.43 -4.76 -14.85
CA SER A 150 0.64 -4.11 -14.07
C SER A 150 1.14 -4.94 -12.88
N LEU A 151 0.32 -5.86 -12.36
CA LEU A 151 0.70 -6.78 -11.28
C LEU A 151 1.65 -7.91 -11.72
N ASN A 152 1.97 -7.98 -13.02
CA ASN A 152 2.90 -8.96 -13.61
C ASN A 152 4.15 -8.29 -14.20
N GLU A 153 4.36 -6.99 -13.96
CA GLU A 153 5.60 -6.28 -14.31
C GLU A 153 6.78 -6.70 -13.40
N SER A 154 7.91 -5.98 -13.44
CA SER A 154 8.98 -6.12 -12.46
C SER A 154 8.47 -5.80 -11.05
N TRP A 155 9.03 -6.44 -10.02
CA TRP A 155 8.54 -6.26 -8.65
C TRP A 155 8.55 -4.79 -8.20
N GLU A 156 9.58 -4.03 -8.55
CA GLU A 156 9.66 -2.60 -8.22
C GLU A 156 8.52 -1.79 -8.88
N ASN A 157 8.10 -2.14 -10.09
CA ASN A 157 6.95 -1.51 -10.72
C ASN A 157 5.65 -1.94 -10.06
N VAL A 158 5.50 -3.24 -9.78
CA VAL A 158 4.34 -3.79 -9.06
C VAL A 158 4.17 -3.07 -7.72
N ARG A 159 5.23 -2.95 -6.90
CA ARG A 159 5.19 -2.24 -5.62
C ARG A 159 4.75 -0.78 -5.77
N ARG A 160 5.30 -0.05 -6.75
CA ARG A 160 4.88 1.34 -7.02
C ARG A 160 3.41 1.43 -7.40
N ARG A 161 2.89 0.47 -8.17
CA ARG A 161 1.48 0.38 -8.53
C ARG A 161 0.60 0.06 -7.32
N LEU A 162 1.04 -0.83 -6.42
CA LEU A 162 0.34 -1.11 -5.15
C LEU A 162 0.27 0.15 -4.27
N LEU A 163 1.35 0.91 -4.16
CA LEU A 163 1.35 2.19 -3.44
C LEU A 163 0.38 3.19 -4.06
N TRP A 164 0.42 3.36 -5.39
CA TRP A 164 -0.52 4.22 -6.10
C TRP A 164 -1.98 3.82 -5.88
N ALA A 165 -2.28 2.52 -5.99
CA ALA A 165 -3.62 2.01 -5.75
C ALA A 165 -4.07 2.28 -4.32
N GLY A 166 -3.14 2.18 -3.37
CA GLY A 166 -3.40 2.47 -1.98
C GLY A 166 -3.46 3.93 -1.58
N GLY A 167 -3.20 4.85 -2.50
CA GLY A 167 -3.12 6.28 -2.18
C GLY A 167 -1.89 6.64 -1.36
N LEU A 168 -0.76 5.97 -1.61
CA LEU A 168 0.54 6.23 -1.00
C LEU A 168 1.53 6.76 -2.06
N ARG A 169 2.35 7.72 -1.65
CA ARG A 169 3.54 8.16 -2.39
C ARG A 169 4.63 7.11 -2.26
N ASP A 170 5.41 6.95 -3.33
CA ASP A 170 6.64 6.18 -3.29
C ASP A 170 7.78 7.05 -2.74
N LEU A 171 8.11 6.83 -1.47
CA LEU A 171 9.13 7.55 -0.71
C LEU A 171 10.15 6.54 -0.14
N PRO A 172 10.88 5.81 -1.02
CA PRO A 172 11.74 4.69 -0.61
C PRO A 172 13.02 5.11 0.10
N HIS A 173 13.29 6.43 0.18
CA HIS A 173 14.49 6.98 0.81
C HIS A 173 14.17 8.01 1.90
N ALA A 174 12.88 8.20 2.23
CA ALA A 174 12.52 9.09 3.33
C ALA A 174 12.98 8.50 4.67
N THR A 175 13.32 9.38 5.62
CA THR A 175 13.68 8.99 6.99
C THR A 175 12.47 8.37 7.69
N PRO A 176 12.66 7.35 8.57
CA PRO A 176 11.59 6.86 9.43
C PRO A 176 10.84 7.99 10.15
N GLY A 177 9.51 7.94 10.15
CA GLY A 177 8.65 9.01 10.67
C GLY A 177 8.32 10.14 9.67
N MET A 178 9.04 10.23 8.55
CA MET A 178 8.83 11.23 7.49
C MET A 178 8.17 10.64 6.24
N GLY A 179 7.27 9.66 6.43
CA GLY A 179 6.54 9.02 5.33
C GLY A 179 7.35 7.97 4.58
N TYR A 180 8.33 7.33 5.20
CA TYR A 180 9.09 6.22 4.61
C TYR A 180 8.19 5.05 4.19
N THR A 181 7.99 4.86 2.89
CA THR A 181 7.20 3.75 2.33
C THR A 181 8.06 2.64 1.73
N GLY A 182 9.40 2.72 1.84
CA GLY A 182 10.33 1.74 1.24
C GLY A 182 10.12 0.29 1.72
N HIS A 183 9.60 0.11 2.93
CA HIS A 183 9.30 -1.21 3.51
C HIS A 183 7.90 -1.72 3.16
N SER A 184 6.98 -0.85 2.70
CA SER A 184 5.62 -1.23 2.33
C SER A 184 5.63 -2.34 1.29
N PHE A 185 5.01 -3.47 1.61
CA PHE A 185 4.92 -4.68 0.80
C PHE A 185 6.27 -5.39 0.51
N ASN A 186 7.39 -4.87 1.01
CA ASN A 186 8.74 -5.40 0.78
C ASN A 186 9.25 -6.31 1.89
N ASP A 187 8.53 -6.41 3.00
CA ASP A 187 8.84 -7.32 4.11
C ASP A 187 7.64 -8.22 4.44
N TYR A 188 7.81 -9.10 5.41
CA TYR A 188 6.78 -10.09 5.72
C TYR A 188 5.48 -9.53 6.33
N ASN A 189 5.51 -8.36 6.97
CA ASN A 189 4.42 -7.93 7.84
C ASN A 189 3.83 -6.55 7.55
N HIS A 190 4.50 -5.63 6.85
CA HIS A 190 3.91 -4.34 6.45
C HIS A 190 3.16 -4.46 5.12
N VAL A 191 2.13 -5.30 5.14
CA VAL A 191 1.41 -5.77 3.95
C VAL A 191 -0.07 -5.43 3.95
N ASP A 192 -0.54 -4.80 5.02
CA ASP A 192 -1.92 -4.32 5.14
C ASP A 192 -1.98 -2.89 4.65
N LEU A 193 -2.67 -2.64 3.55
CA LEU A 193 -3.03 -1.28 3.21
C LEU A 193 -4.28 -0.88 4.00
N THR A 194 -4.08 0.00 4.98
CA THR A 194 -5.14 0.52 5.83
C THR A 194 -5.53 1.92 5.39
N THR A 195 -6.83 2.23 5.41
CA THR A 195 -7.37 3.56 5.07
C THR A 195 -8.12 4.11 6.28
N MET A 196 -7.53 5.10 6.95
CA MET A 196 -8.02 5.60 8.23
C MET A 196 -8.49 7.04 8.13
N ASN A 197 -9.52 7.41 8.89
CA ASN A 197 -10.00 8.78 8.97
C ASN A 197 -8.96 9.69 9.66
N ASP A 198 -9.14 11.00 9.55
CA ASP A 198 -8.16 11.97 10.07
C ASP A 198 -7.98 11.83 11.60
N GLU A 199 -9.07 11.60 12.33
CA GLU A 199 -9.05 11.43 13.80
C GLU A 199 -8.23 10.22 14.23
N SER A 200 -8.32 9.12 13.49
CA SER A 200 -7.62 7.87 13.81
C SER A 200 -6.18 7.85 13.28
N SER A 201 -5.87 8.64 12.24
CA SER A 201 -4.53 8.68 11.64
C SER A 201 -3.44 9.11 12.63
N ASP A 202 -3.79 9.90 13.65
CA ASP A 202 -2.88 10.33 14.71
C ASP A 202 -2.87 9.38 15.94
N ASN A 203 -3.62 8.28 15.91
CA ASN A 203 -3.66 7.32 17.03
C ASN A 203 -2.27 6.75 17.32
N LEU A 204 -1.92 6.74 18.59
CA LEU A 204 -0.70 6.13 19.09
C LEU A 204 -0.98 4.71 19.57
N ASN A 205 -0.04 3.80 19.39
CA ASN A 205 -0.13 2.50 20.04
C ASN A 205 0.01 2.67 21.57
N ASP A 206 -0.96 2.23 22.34
CA ASP A 206 -0.98 2.26 23.81
C ASP A 206 -0.37 0.99 24.45
N GLY A 207 0.12 0.06 23.63
CA GLY A 207 0.63 -1.26 24.05
C GLY A 207 -0.37 -2.40 23.89
N SER A 208 -1.57 -2.10 23.37
CA SER A 208 -2.56 -3.09 22.93
C SER A 208 -2.06 -3.90 21.73
N VAL A 209 -1.30 -3.29 20.81
CA VAL A 209 -0.62 -4.00 19.73
C VAL A 209 0.73 -4.50 20.21
N LYS A 210 0.84 -5.83 20.38
CA LYS A 210 2.08 -6.48 20.80
C LYS A 210 3.12 -6.43 19.68
N GLY A 211 4.37 -6.12 20.04
CA GLY A 211 5.49 -6.03 19.08
C GLY A 211 5.64 -4.66 18.41
N ILE A 212 4.73 -3.71 18.66
CA ILE A 212 4.84 -2.33 18.19
C ILE A 212 5.21 -1.41 19.36
N ALA A 213 6.05 -0.42 19.12
CA ALA A 213 6.47 0.54 20.14
C ALA A 213 5.26 1.32 20.69
N VAL A 214 5.19 1.45 22.03
CA VAL A 214 4.19 2.30 22.69
C VAL A 214 4.48 3.77 22.34
N GLY A 215 3.45 4.54 22.01
CA GLY A 215 3.58 5.95 21.64
C GLY A 215 4.03 6.20 20.20
N ASN A 216 4.01 5.18 19.32
CA ASN A 216 4.46 5.33 17.93
C ASN A 216 3.64 6.39 17.17
N ARG A 217 4.30 7.48 16.74
CA ARG A 217 3.68 8.66 16.12
C ARG A 217 3.64 8.54 14.60
N LEU A 218 2.74 7.71 14.08
CA LEU A 218 2.62 7.47 12.64
C LEU A 218 1.96 8.63 11.88
N GLY A 219 1.10 9.42 12.53
CA GLY A 219 0.28 10.45 11.89
C GLY A 219 1.01 11.43 10.96
N PRO A 220 2.15 12.04 11.36
CA PRO A 220 2.95 12.88 10.45
C PRO A 220 3.40 12.13 9.19
N GLY A 221 3.88 10.88 9.33
CA GLY A 221 4.31 10.05 8.21
C GLY A 221 3.16 9.67 7.28
N ILE A 222 2.00 9.34 7.87
CA ILE A 222 0.76 9.04 7.14
C ILE A 222 0.34 10.24 6.29
N ARG A 223 0.29 11.45 6.87
CA ARG A 223 -0.03 12.68 6.14
C ARG A 223 0.94 12.99 5.00
N ILE A 224 2.24 12.82 5.24
CA ILE A 224 3.27 13.07 4.22
C ILE A 224 3.15 12.09 3.05
N ALA A 225 2.91 10.81 3.33
CA ALA A 225 2.86 9.77 2.32
C ALA A 225 1.49 9.66 1.61
N SER A 226 0.41 10.12 2.22
CA SER A 226 -0.93 9.98 1.64
C SER A 226 -1.14 10.87 0.41
N LEU A 227 -1.76 10.30 -0.62
CA LEU A 227 -2.24 11.03 -1.78
C LEU A 227 -3.64 11.58 -1.47
N PRO A 228 -3.86 12.90 -1.54
CA PRO A 228 -5.14 13.53 -1.17
C PRO A 228 -6.27 13.21 -2.15
N GLU A 229 -5.95 12.81 -3.38
CA GLU A 229 -6.93 12.53 -4.45
C GLU A 229 -7.82 11.31 -4.21
N LEU A 230 -7.51 10.44 -3.22
CA LEU A 230 -8.38 9.33 -2.82
C LEU A 230 -9.43 9.72 -1.77
N GLY A 231 -9.50 10.99 -1.37
CA GLY A 231 -10.48 11.51 -0.41
C GLY A 231 -9.87 11.81 0.97
N PRO A 232 -10.71 12.13 1.97
CA PRO A 232 -10.24 12.51 3.32
C PRO A 232 -9.52 11.36 4.04
N GLY A 233 -8.87 11.67 5.15
CA GLY A 233 -8.09 10.69 5.91
C GLY A 233 -6.72 10.35 5.29
N GLY A 234 -6.13 9.28 5.79
CA GLY A 234 -4.81 8.79 5.40
C GLY A 234 -4.80 7.32 4.98
N SER A 235 -3.77 6.97 4.21
CA SER A 235 -3.43 5.58 3.88
C SER A 235 -2.10 5.20 4.53
N TRP A 236 -1.93 3.94 4.91
CA TRP A 236 -0.66 3.43 5.41
C TRP A 236 -0.51 1.91 5.22
N SER A 237 0.72 1.44 5.02
CA SER A 237 1.04 0.00 5.09
C SER A 237 1.28 -0.41 6.55
N THR A 238 0.27 -0.98 7.19
CA THR A 238 0.34 -1.36 8.60
C THR A 238 0.82 -2.80 8.80
N CYS A 239 1.26 -3.10 10.03
CA CYS A 239 1.75 -4.41 10.39
C CYS A 239 0.61 -5.42 10.57
N ALA A 240 0.67 -6.54 9.85
CA ALA A 240 -0.32 -7.62 9.83
C ALA A 240 -0.16 -8.66 10.96
N ILE A 241 0.79 -8.48 11.88
CA ILE A 241 1.01 -9.44 12.98
C ILE A 241 -0.25 -9.51 13.85
N GLY A 242 -0.77 -10.73 14.06
CA GLY A 242 -2.02 -10.96 14.80
C GLY A 242 -3.26 -11.08 13.91
N CYS A 243 -3.12 -10.93 12.59
CA CYS A 243 -4.23 -11.07 11.66
C CYS A 243 -4.80 -12.50 11.55
N HIS A 244 -4.09 -13.52 12.06
CA HIS A 244 -4.58 -14.91 12.03
C HIS A 244 -5.71 -15.21 13.03
N THR A 245 -5.99 -14.29 13.94
CA THR A 245 -7.05 -14.43 14.95
C THR A 245 -8.39 -13.91 14.43
N ASP A 246 -9.49 -14.32 15.07
CA ASP A 246 -10.83 -13.80 14.80
C ASP A 246 -11.48 -13.27 16.09
N PRO A 247 -11.73 -11.96 16.23
CA PRO A 247 -11.41 -10.91 15.26
C PRO A 247 -9.89 -10.67 15.12
N PRO A 248 -9.40 -10.17 13.97
CA PRO A 248 -8.00 -9.84 13.77
C PRO A 248 -7.45 -8.86 14.82
N ARG A 249 -6.18 -9.04 15.20
CA ARG A 249 -5.50 -8.23 16.23
C ARG A 249 -4.28 -7.49 15.72
N ASP A 250 -4.24 -7.22 14.43
CA ASP A 250 -3.20 -6.45 13.78
C ASP A 250 -3.34 -4.93 14.01
N VAL A 251 -2.39 -4.16 13.50
CA VAL A 251 -2.33 -2.70 13.72
C VAL A 251 -3.58 -1.99 13.15
N ALA A 252 -4.06 -2.40 11.98
CA ALA A 252 -5.22 -1.79 11.34
C ALA A 252 -6.45 -1.87 12.24
N HIS A 253 -6.71 -3.08 12.74
CA HIS A 253 -7.90 -3.39 13.51
C HIS A 253 -7.86 -2.84 14.94
N ILE A 254 -6.69 -2.87 15.59
CA ILE A 254 -6.56 -2.49 17.01
C ILE A 254 -6.24 -1.00 17.18
N GLN A 255 -5.15 -0.52 16.57
CA GLN A 255 -4.69 0.86 16.77
C GLN A 255 -5.55 1.86 16.02
N PHE A 256 -5.86 1.55 14.74
CA PHE A 256 -6.60 2.46 13.88
C PHE A 256 -8.10 2.20 13.86
N ARG A 257 -8.56 1.08 14.44
CA ARG A 257 -9.97 0.65 14.36
C ARG A 257 -10.52 0.78 12.94
N SER A 258 -9.70 0.39 11.97
CA SER A 258 -9.94 0.57 10.55
C SER A 258 -9.91 -0.77 9.85
N ARG A 259 -10.72 -0.91 8.80
CA ARG A 259 -10.58 -2.01 7.85
C ARG A 259 -9.27 -1.94 7.09
N VAL A 260 -8.84 -3.10 6.64
CA VAL A 260 -7.79 -3.25 5.63
C VAL A 260 -8.44 -3.12 4.24
N ALA A 261 -8.02 -2.13 3.44
CA ALA A 261 -8.50 -1.96 2.09
C ALA A 261 -8.00 -3.09 1.18
N PHE A 262 -6.73 -3.47 1.29
CA PHE A 262 -6.25 -4.76 0.80
C PHE A 262 -5.05 -5.26 1.61
N LYS A 263 -4.88 -6.57 1.65
CA LYS A 263 -3.74 -7.27 2.25
C LYS A 263 -3.01 -8.07 1.18
N LEU A 264 -1.69 -7.91 1.10
CA LEU A 264 -0.86 -8.72 0.21
C LEU A 264 -0.47 -10.04 0.89
N VAL A 265 -0.82 -11.15 0.25
CA VAL A 265 -0.52 -12.51 0.71
C VAL A 265 0.27 -13.26 -0.36
N TRP A 266 1.47 -13.72 -0.02
CA TRP A 266 2.25 -14.56 -0.93
C TRP A 266 1.65 -15.98 -1.00
N VAL A 267 1.51 -16.50 -2.22
CA VAL A 267 0.97 -17.83 -2.48
C VAL A 267 2.02 -18.88 -2.12
N PRO A 268 1.70 -19.91 -1.30
CA PRO A 268 2.67 -20.93 -0.89
C PRO A 268 2.91 -21.99 -1.99
N ASN A 269 3.22 -21.55 -3.20
CA ASN A 269 3.69 -22.40 -4.30
C ASN A 269 5.18 -22.74 -4.11
N ALA A 270 5.78 -23.47 -5.05
CA ALA A 270 7.18 -23.92 -4.94
C ALA A 270 8.20 -22.76 -4.78
N ASN A 271 7.88 -21.57 -5.29
CA ASN A 271 8.78 -20.42 -5.39
C ASN A 271 8.33 -19.20 -4.58
N TYR A 272 7.12 -19.21 -4.03
CA TYR A 272 6.40 -18.09 -3.43
C TYR A 272 6.26 -16.88 -4.37
N ASP A 273 6.31 -17.06 -5.69
CA ASP A 273 6.46 -16.00 -6.70
C ASP A 273 5.14 -15.36 -7.18
N THR A 274 4.01 -15.93 -6.78
CA THR A 274 2.68 -15.35 -6.98
C THR A 274 2.18 -14.75 -5.66
N PHE A 275 1.46 -13.64 -5.72
CA PHE A 275 0.74 -13.06 -4.58
C PHE A 275 -0.73 -12.82 -4.92
N VAL A 276 -1.54 -12.71 -3.87
CA VAL A 276 -2.92 -12.25 -3.96
C VAL A 276 -3.10 -10.98 -3.14
N LEU A 277 -3.99 -10.12 -3.60
CA LEU A 277 -4.56 -9.05 -2.81
C LEU A 277 -5.94 -9.51 -2.35
N VAL A 278 -6.18 -9.47 -1.05
CA VAL A 278 -7.49 -9.80 -0.45
C VAL A 278 -8.03 -8.61 0.33
N ASP A 279 -9.35 -8.47 0.39
CA ASP A 279 -10.01 -7.46 1.22
C ASP A 279 -10.00 -7.83 2.71
N ASP A 280 -10.59 -6.96 3.54
CA ASP A 280 -10.73 -7.14 4.97
C ASP A 280 -11.45 -8.44 5.37
N ASP A 281 -12.35 -8.95 4.51
CA ASP A 281 -13.11 -10.19 4.72
C ASP A 281 -12.40 -11.42 4.13
N GLY A 282 -11.22 -11.26 3.54
CA GLY A 282 -10.43 -12.32 2.92
C GLY A 282 -10.86 -12.68 1.49
N LYS A 283 -11.70 -11.86 0.85
CA LYS A 283 -12.12 -12.08 -0.53
C LYS A 283 -11.03 -11.62 -1.49
N LEU A 284 -10.85 -12.37 -2.58
CA LEU A 284 -9.90 -12.04 -3.62
C LEU A 284 -10.26 -10.71 -4.31
N LEU A 285 -9.28 -9.82 -4.41
CA LEU A 285 -9.35 -8.59 -5.19
C LEU A 285 -8.51 -8.67 -6.47
N ALA A 286 -7.28 -9.20 -6.38
CA ALA A 286 -6.38 -9.32 -7.52
C ALA A 286 -5.30 -10.38 -7.29
N VAL A 287 -4.68 -10.85 -8.36
CA VAL A 287 -3.56 -11.79 -8.36
C VAL A 287 -2.42 -11.19 -9.17
N GLY A 288 -1.17 -11.38 -8.73
CA GLY A 288 0.02 -10.95 -9.47
C GLY A 288 1.14 -11.98 -9.42
N THR A 289 1.86 -12.12 -10.52
CA THR A 289 3.09 -12.93 -10.63
C THR A 289 4.16 -12.07 -11.32
N PRO A 290 5.00 -11.35 -10.55
CA PRO A 290 6.01 -10.46 -11.13
C PRO A 290 6.98 -11.21 -12.05
N SER A 291 7.36 -10.56 -13.16
CA SER A 291 8.01 -11.23 -14.30
C SER A 291 9.54 -11.28 -14.24
N ASP A 292 10.18 -10.53 -13.35
CA ASP A 292 11.63 -10.46 -13.20
C ASP A 292 12.23 -11.61 -12.36
N GLY A 293 11.39 -12.57 -11.98
CA GLY A 293 11.78 -13.83 -11.35
C GLY A 293 12.08 -13.71 -9.86
N PRO A 294 12.28 -14.86 -9.17
CA PRO A 294 12.31 -14.92 -7.71
C PRO A 294 13.50 -14.19 -7.06
N GLY A 295 14.53 -13.83 -7.84
CA GLY A 295 15.70 -13.08 -7.38
C GLY A 295 15.45 -11.56 -7.26
N ALA A 296 14.43 -11.02 -7.93
CA ALA A 296 14.05 -9.62 -7.86
C ALA A 296 12.91 -9.35 -6.85
N LEU A 297 12.23 -10.42 -6.41
CA LEU A 297 11.21 -10.38 -5.36
C LEU A 297 11.83 -10.13 -3.97
N PRO A 298 11.02 -9.76 -2.97
CA PRO A 298 11.45 -9.80 -1.58
C PRO A 298 12.07 -11.16 -1.23
N PRO A 299 13.07 -11.22 -0.32
CA PRO A 299 13.73 -12.48 0.01
C PRO A 299 12.73 -13.58 0.30
N ARG A 300 12.94 -14.77 -0.28
CA ARG A 300 11.98 -15.89 -0.18
C ARG A 300 11.50 -16.15 1.25
N ARG A 301 12.39 -16.04 2.24
CA ARG A 301 12.07 -16.19 3.67
C ARG A 301 11.02 -15.18 4.18
N GLU A 302 11.04 -13.94 3.68
CA GLU A 302 10.05 -12.91 4.03
C GLU A 302 8.68 -13.26 3.44
N ARG A 303 8.66 -13.73 2.19
CA ARG A 303 7.43 -14.19 1.50
C ARG A 303 6.82 -15.42 2.17
N GLU A 304 7.66 -16.37 2.58
CA GLU A 304 7.25 -17.53 3.37
C GLU A 304 6.66 -17.09 4.72
N ARG A 305 7.35 -16.20 5.44
CA ARG A 305 6.90 -15.70 6.74
C ARG A 305 5.59 -14.90 6.62
N ASN A 306 5.41 -14.14 5.55
CA ASN A 306 4.17 -13.45 5.25
C ASN A 306 2.99 -14.43 5.20
N TYR A 307 3.11 -15.52 4.43
CA TYR A 307 2.08 -16.55 4.44
C TYR A 307 1.91 -17.19 5.83
N GLN A 308 3.01 -17.49 6.53
CA GLN A 308 2.92 -18.14 7.86
C GLN A 308 2.12 -17.31 8.88
N ILE A 309 2.21 -15.97 8.86
CA ILE A 309 1.46 -15.14 9.83
C ILE A 309 -0.04 -15.07 9.53
N MET A 310 -0.47 -15.50 8.33
CA MET A 310 -1.87 -15.51 7.88
C MET A 310 -2.49 -16.91 7.87
N LYS A 311 -1.65 -17.95 7.88
CA LYS A 311 -2.06 -19.35 7.82
C LYS A 311 -3.14 -19.67 8.85
N GLY A 312 -4.19 -20.38 8.42
CA GLY A 312 -5.32 -20.75 9.27
C GLY A 312 -6.36 -19.64 9.48
N SER A 313 -6.23 -18.51 8.79
CA SER A 313 -7.20 -17.40 8.82
C SER A 313 -7.90 -17.21 7.49
N LYS A 314 -8.95 -16.36 7.49
CA LYS A 314 -9.68 -15.96 6.28
C LYS A 314 -8.79 -15.37 5.19
N TYR A 315 -7.66 -14.74 5.55
CA TYR A 315 -6.77 -14.11 4.59
C TYR A 315 -5.92 -15.13 3.79
N ALA A 316 -5.73 -16.34 4.31
CA ALA A 316 -4.93 -17.38 3.65
C ALA A 316 -5.72 -18.21 2.64
N THR A 317 -7.05 -18.23 2.72
CA THR A 317 -7.90 -19.17 1.97
C THR A 317 -7.69 -19.10 0.45
N VAL A 318 -7.63 -17.89 -0.11
CA VAL A 318 -7.44 -17.70 -1.55
C VAL A 318 -6.04 -18.15 -1.99
N ALA A 319 -5.01 -17.78 -1.22
CA ALA A 319 -3.63 -18.18 -1.50
C ALA A 319 -3.45 -19.71 -1.46
N GLU A 320 -4.08 -20.38 -0.49
CA GLU A 320 -4.07 -21.85 -0.38
C GLU A 320 -4.78 -22.52 -1.56
N SER A 321 -5.92 -21.97 -2.00
CA SER A 321 -6.63 -22.47 -3.18
C SER A 321 -5.78 -22.39 -4.44
N LEU A 322 -5.06 -21.27 -4.66
CA LEU A 322 -4.17 -21.12 -5.81
C LEU A 322 -2.97 -22.06 -5.73
N ALA A 323 -2.36 -22.21 -4.55
CA ALA A 323 -1.25 -23.14 -4.38
C ALA A 323 -1.67 -24.60 -4.66
N ALA A 324 -2.86 -25.00 -4.22
CA ALA A 324 -3.41 -26.32 -4.52
C ALA A 324 -3.64 -26.53 -6.02
N ALA A 325 -4.17 -25.53 -6.73
CA ALA A 325 -4.34 -25.59 -8.18
C ALA A 325 -3.00 -25.74 -8.92
N SER A 326 -1.98 -24.96 -8.56
CA SER A 326 -0.65 -25.06 -9.16
C SER A 326 0.00 -26.44 -8.98
N LEU A 327 -0.26 -27.11 -7.84
CA LEU A 327 0.23 -28.47 -7.60
C LEU A 327 -0.47 -29.51 -8.49
N LEU A 328 -1.76 -29.35 -8.74
CA LEU A 328 -2.52 -30.24 -9.63
C LEU A 328 -2.02 -30.12 -11.08
N ASP A 329 -1.79 -28.90 -11.55
CA ASP A 329 -1.30 -28.64 -12.91
C ASP A 329 0.10 -29.24 -13.13
N ALA A 330 1.01 -29.09 -12.17
CA ALA A 330 2.35 -29.67 -12.22
C ALA A 330 2.33 -31.21 -12.30
N ASN A 331 1.41 -31.85 -11.58
CA ASN A 331 1.24 -33.30 -11.61
C ASN A 331 0.68 -33.79 -12.97
N ASN A 332 -0.26 -33.04 -13.55
CA ASN A 332 -0.85 -33.37 -14.85
C ASN A 332 0.17 -33.23 -16.01
N GLU A 333 1.02 -32.20 -16.00
CA GLU A 333 2.11 -32.06 -16.97
C GLU A 333 3.14 -33.19 -16.89
N THR A 334 3.41 -33.69 -15.67
CA THR A 334 4.38 -34.76 -15.48
C THR A 334 3.85 -36.08 -16.05
N GLN A 335 2.54 -36.34 -15.94
CA GLN A 335 1.88 -37.51 -16.49
C GLN A 335 1.78 -37.49 -18.02
N SER A 336 1.60 -36.31 -18.65
CA SER A 336 1.54 -36.21 -20.11
C SER A 336 2.90 -36.37 -20.80
N LYS A 337 4.00 -36.07 -20.11
CA LYS A 337 5.39 -36.26 -20.63
C LYS A 337 5.92 -37.69 -20.48
N THR A 338 5.21 -38.57 -19.77
CA THR A 338 5.59 -39.97 -19.53
C THR A 338 4.79 -40.99 -20.35
N GLN A 339 3.85 -40.54 -21.18
CA GLN A 339 3.15 -41.34 -22.20
C GLN A 339 3.74 -41.09 -23.59
#